data_AF-A0AA40SXR6-F1
#
_entry.id   AF-A0AA40SXR6-F1
#
_cell.length_a   1.000
_cell.length_b   1.000
_cell.length_c   1.000
_cell.angle_alpha   90.00
_cell.angle_beta   90.00
_cell.angle_gamma   90.00
#
_symmetry.space_group_name_H-M   'P 1'
#
loop_
_entity.id
_entity.type
_entity.pdbx_description
1 polymer ?
#
loop_
_entity_poly.entity_id
_entity_poly.type
_entity_poly.pdbx_seq_one_letter_code
_entity_poly.pdbx_strand_id
1 'polypeptide(L)'
;MNIESRKKLIEIIKLARGSMSQRSFGKLLGVSATAVQMWEKGVKIPDTENLAQIASRAGYTMEELLSCLDGKPIPETSDLSLILRQIQHMPLSQVAQIVQAAADRLAAVAEASGDEAKAS
;
A
#
# COMPACT_ATOMS: atom_id res chain seq x y z
N MET A 1 -14.45 -16.47 -4.65
CA MET A 1 -13.82 -15.25 -5.20
C MET A 1 -14.44 -14.95 -6.56
N ASN A 2 -14.98 -13.74 -6.76
CA ASN A 2 -15.53 -13.31 -8.05
C ASN A 2 -14.39 -12.83 -8.99
N ILE A 3 -14.73 -12.50 -10.25
CA ILE A 3 -13.74 -12.10 -11.27
C ILE A 3 -13.03 -10.79 -10.89
N GLU A 4 -13.75 -9.82 -10.35
CA GLU A 4 -13.22 -8.51 -9.95
C GLU A 4 -12.22 -8.62 -8.79
N SER A 5 -12.57 -9.38 -7.74
CA SER A 5 -11.69 -9.68 -6.62
C SER A 5 -10.40 -10.38 -7.06
N ARG A 6 -10.48 -11.28 -8.05
CA ARG A 6 -9.30 -11.92 -8.64
C ARG A 6 -8.41 -10.91 -9.36
N LYS A 7 -9.00 -10.05 -10.17
CA LYS A 7 -8.28 -9.01 -10.91
C LYS A 7 -7.58 -8.06 -9.93
N LYS A 8 -8.27 -7.67 -8.85
CA LYS A 8 -7.69 -6.83 -7.81
C LYS A 8 -6.49 -7.47 -7.12
N LEU A 9 -6.59 -8.75 -6.75
CA LEU A 9 -5.46 -9.49 -6.18
C LEU A 9 -4.24 -9.46 -7.11
N ILE A 10 -4.44 -9.68 -8.41
CA ILE A 10 -3.35 -9.63 -9.40
C ILE A 10 -2.67 -8.26 -9.42
N GLU A 11 -3.45 -7.17 -9.36
CA GLU A 11 -2.91 -5.80 -9.30
C GLU A 11 -2.07 -5.58 -8.04
N ILE A 12 -2.54 -6.06 -6.88
CA ILE A 12 -1.83 -5.95 -5.60
C ILE A 12 -0.52 -6.74 -5.65
N ILE A 13 -0.53 -7.95 -6.21
CA ILE A 13 0.70 -8.76 -6.37
C ILE A 13 1.72 -8.04 -7.26
N LYS A 14 1.27 -7.45 -8.38
CA LYS A 14 2.13 -6.68 -9.28
C LYS A 14 2.70 -5.44 -8.61
N LEU A 15 1.89 -4.77 -7.78
CA LEU A 15 2.33 -3.62 -7.00
C LEU A 15 3.39 -4.02 -5.96
N ALA A 16 3.15 -5.10 -5.20
CA ALA A 16 4.11 -5.62 -4.23
C ALA A 16 5.44 -6.03 -4.88
N ARG A 17 5.40 -6.53 -6.12
CA ARG A 17 6.61 -6.86 -6.89
C ARG A 17 7.33 -5.60 -7.39
N GLY A 18 6.61 -4.55 -7.74
CA GLY A 18 7.16 -3.35 -8.34
C GLY A 18 7.96 -3.66 -9.61
N SER A 19 9.18 -3.13 -9.69
CA SER A 19 10.10 -3.31 -10.82
C SER A 19 10.89 -4.62 -10.78
N MET A 20 10.76 -5.43 -9.73
CA MET A 20 11.50 -6.68 -9.60
C MET A 20 11.06 -7.70 -10.66
N SER A 21 11.99 -8.53 -11.13
CA SER A 21 11.63 -9.71 -11.93
C SER A 21 10.82 -10.70 -11.09
N GLN A 22 10.00 -11.55 -11.73
CA GLN A 22 9.28 -12.64 -11.04
C GLN A 22 10.24 -13.57 -10.27
N ARG A 23 11.45 -13.79 -10.79
CA ARG A 23 12.49 -14.58 -10.10
C ARG A 23 13.00 -13.89 -8.84
N SER A 24 13.32 -12.61 -8.94
CA SER A 24 13.81 -11.83 -7.79
C SER A 24 12.75 -11.72 -6.70
N PHE A 25 11.48 -11.51 -7.10
CA PHE A 25 10.36 -11.46 -6.17
C PHE A 25 10.04 -12.83 -5.55
N GLY A 26 10.09 -13.90 -6.34
CA GLY A 26 9.96 -15.26 -5.81
C GLY A 26 11.02 -15.58 -4.76
N LYS A 27 12.30 -15.27 -5.06
CA LYS A 27 13.39 -15.44 -4.09
C LYS A 27 13.15 -14.67 -2.79
N LEU A 28 12.62 -13.45 -2.91
CA LEU A 28 12.32 -12.58 -1.76
C LEU A 28 11.21 -13.15 -0.87
N LEU A 29 10.20 -13.79 -1.47
CA LEU A 29 9.10 -14.43 -0.76
C LEU A 29 9.39 -15.90 -0.38
N GLY A 30 10.55 -16.44 -0.74
CA GLY A 30 10.88 -17.86 -0.52
C GLY A 30 10.15 -18.85 -1.44
N VAL A 31 9.64 -18.39 -2.59
CA VAL A 31 8.89 -19.21 -3.56
C VAL A 31 9.54 -19.24 -4.94
N SER A 32 9.07 -20.14 -5.81
CA SER A 32 9.56 -20.21 -7.20
C SER A 32 9.03 -19.05 -8.07
N ALA A 33 9.79 -18.67 -9.10
CA ALA A 33 9.33 -17.70 -10.11
C ALA A 33 8.02 -18.16 -10.79
N THR A 34 7.84 -19.47 -10.95
CA THR A 34 6.63 -20.08 -11.51
C THR A 34 5.42 -19.86 -10.62
N ALA A 35 5.56 -19.95 -9.29
CA ALA A 35 4.48 -19.64 -8.36
C ALA A 35 4.01 -18.19 -8.53
N VAL A 36 4.96 -17.23 -8.54
CA VAL A 36 4.67 -15.82 -8.80
C VAL A 36 3.95 -15.63 -10.14
N GLN A 37 4.43 -16.28 -11.21
CA GLN A 37 3.78 -16.20 -12.51
C GLN A 37 2.34 -16.72 -12.49
N MET A 38 2.09 -17.85 -11.81
CA MET A 38 0.73 -18.42 -11.68
C MET A 38 -0.20 -17.48 -10.90
N TRP A 39 0.31 -16.79 -9.88
CA TRP A 39 -0.45 -15.80 -9.13
C TRP A 39 -0.79 -14.57 -9.97
N GLU A 40 0.17 -14.01 -10.71
CA GLU A 40 -0.06 -12.85 -11.58
C GLU A 40 -0.94 -13.14 -12.79
N LYS A 41 -1.07 -14.42 -13.19
CA LYS A 41 -2.04 -14.89 -14.19
C LYS A 41 -3.41 -15.21 -13.58
N GLY A 42 -3.54 -15.18 -12.26
CA GLY A 42 -4.78 -15.56 -11.55
C GLY A 42 -5.11 -17.05 -11.61
N VAL A 43 -4.13 -17.91 -11.96
CA VAL A 43 -4.30 -19.36 -12.07
C VAL A 43 -4.28 -20.01 -10.69
N LYS A 44 -3.44 -19.50 -9.78
CA LYS A 44 -3.36 -19.92 -8.38
C LYS A 44 -3.48 -18.72 -7.46
N ILE A 45 -3.91 -18.97 -6.23
CA ILE A 45 -3.95 -17.98 -5.15
C ILE A 45 -2.76 -18.26 -4.23
N PRO A 46 -2.01 -17.24 -3.75
CA PRO A 46 -1.00 -17.43 -2.73
C PRO A 46 -1.62 -17.95 -1.42
N ASP A 47 -0.83 -18.65 -0.62
CA ASP A 47 -1.26 -19.01 0.75
C ASP A 47 -1.28 -17.79 1.69
N THR A 48 -1.76 -17.99 2.91
CA THR A 48 -1.92 -16.93 3.92
C THR A 48 -0.61 -16.21 4.22
N GLU A 49 0.51 -16.93 4.32
CA GLU A 49 1.81 -16.34 4.62
C GLU A 49 2.28 -15.43 3.48
N ASN A 50 2.19 -15.91 2.25
CA ASN A 50 2.54 -15.12 1.06
C ASN A 50 1.59 -13.93 0.88
N LEU A 51 0.28 -14.10 1.14
CA LEU A 51 -0.69 -13.01 1.11
C LEU A 51 -0.32 -11.90 2.11
N ALA A 52 0.08 -12.25 3.33
CA ALA A 52 0.50 -11.27 4.33
C ALA A 52 1.77 -10.49 3.89
N GLN A 53 2.76 -11.20 3.33
CA GLN A 53 3.97 -10.55 2.80
C GLN A 53 3.65 -9.64 1.60
N ILE A 54 2.76 -10.08 0.71
CA ILE A 54 2.30 -9.30 -0.44
C ILE A 54 1.53 -8.05 0.02
N ALA A 55 0.62 -8.18 0.99
CA ALA A 55 -0.14 -7.08 1.55
C ALA A 55 0.79 -6.00 2.09
N SER A 56 1.69 -6.38 3.00
CA SER A 56 2.65 -5.46 3.63
C SER A 56 3.49 -4.70 2.60
N ARG A 57 3.98 -5.39 1.57
CA ARG A 57 4.79 -4.77 0.50
C ARG A 57 4.01 -3.85 -0.43
N ALA A 58 2.72 -4.09 -0.61
CA ALA A 58 1.85 -3.26 -1.42
C ALA A 58 1.18 -2.12 -0.61
N GLY A 59 1.52 -1.98 0.67
CA GLY A 59 0.95 -0.99 1.58
C GLY A 59 -0.48 -1.30 2.02
N TYR A 60 -0.84 -2.58 2.10
CA TYR A 60 -2.13 -3.07 2.59
C TYR A 60 -1.99 -3.80 3.92
N THR A 61 -3.03 -3.76 4.74
CA THR A 61 -3.20 -4.71 5.84
C THR A 61 -3.73 -6.05 5.31
N MET A 62 -3.58 -7.11 6.11
CA MET A 62 -4.15 -8.42 5.77
C MET A 62 -5.68 -8.35 5.65
N GLU A 63 -6.33 -7.57 6.52
CA GLU A 63 -7.79 -7.39 6.54
C GLU A 63 -8.30 -6.66 5.29
N GLU A 64 -7.58 -5.63 4.83
CA GLU A 64 -7.90 -4.92 3.59
C GLU A 64 -7.75 -5.84 2.37
N LEU A 65 -6.68 -6.65 2.34
CA LEU A 65 -6.45 -7.63 1.27
C LEU A 65 -7.58 -8.67 1.24
N LEU A 66 -7.94 -9.25 2.39
CA LEU A 66 -9.03 -10.22 2.49
C LEU A 66 -10.39 -9.62 2.11
N SER A 67 -10.65 -8.37 2.49
CA SER A 67 -11.87 -7.66 2.09
C SER A 67 -11.95 -7.49 0.56
N CYS A 68 -10.83 -7.20 -0.11
CA CYS A 68 -10.75 -7.18 -1.58
C CYS A 68 -11.10 -8.56 -2.19
N LEU A 69 -10.67 -9.65 -1.56
CA LEU A 69 -10.90 -11.03 -2.03
C LEU A 69 -12.34 -11.49 -1.84
N ASP A 70 -12.99 -11.03 -0.78
CA ASP A 70 -14.40 -11.30 -0.48
C ASP A 70 -15.37 -10.47 -1.34
N GLY A 71 -14.86 -9.50 -2.09
CA GLY A 71 -15.69 -8.58 -2.87
C GLY A 71 -16.50 -7.64 -1.98
N LYS A 72 -16.13 -7.54 -0.70
CA LYS A 72 -16.69 -6.57 0.23
C LYS A 72 -16.09 -5.20 -0.11
N PRO A 73 -16.84 -4.11 0.09
CA PRO A 73 -16.22 -2.79 0.09
C PRO A 73 -15.05 -2.85 1.08
N ILE A 74 -13.86 -2.46 0.61
CA ILE A 74 -12.69 -2.31 1.47
C ILE A 74 -13.16 -1.38 2.60
N PRO A 75 -13.04 -1.78 3.88
CA PRO A 75 -13.41 -0.89 4.99
C PRO A 75 -12.71 0.44 4.72
N GLU A 76 -13.49 1.52 4.64
CA GLU A 76 -13.08 2.84 4.14
C GLU A 76 -11.60 3.04 4.44
N THR A 77 -10.76 2.88 3.43
CA THR A 77 -9.33 3.14 3.60
C THR A 77 -9.29 4.59 4.00
N SER A 78 -9.02 4.88 5.27
CA SER A 78 -8.88 6.25 5.75
C SER A 78 -8.03 6.98 4.72
N ASP A 79 -8.41 8.20 4.32
CA ASP A 79 -7.64 8.99 3.33
C ASP A 79 -6.13 8.99 3.69
N LEU A 80 -5.83 8.93 4.99
CA LEU A 80 -4.49 8.72 5.52
C LEU A 80 -3.80 7.43 5.04
N SER A 81 -4.46 6.27 5.13
CA SER A 81 -3.90 4.98 4.66
C SER A 81 -3.59 5.02 3.16
N LEU A 82 -4.43 5.68 2.36
CA LEU A 82 -4.19 5.88 0.93
C LEU A 82 -2.97 6.78 0.69
N ILE A 83 -2.87 7.90 1.42
CA ILE A 83 -1.73 8.81 1.34
C ILE A 83 -0.43 8.08 1.73
N LEU A 84 -0.43 7.36 2.85
CA LEU A 84 0.73 6.60 3.33
C LEU A 84 1.20 5.57 2.30
N ARG A 85 0.27 4.86 1.65
CA ARG A 85 0.58 3.90 0.59
C ARG A 85 1.15 4.58 -0.65
N GLN A 86 0.62 5.74 -1.04
CA GLN A 86 1.16 6.51 -2.16
C GLN A 86 2.59 6.98 -1.89
N ILE A 87 2.89 7.40 -0.66
CA ILE A 87 4.24 7.82 -0.24
C ILE A 87 5.26 6.68 -0.40
N GLN A 88 4.89 5.42 -0.14
CA GLN A 88 5.82 4.29 -0.27
C GLN A 88 6.35 4.06 -1.70
N HIS A 89 5.60 4.47 -2.72
CA HIS A 89 5.92 4.17 -4.12
C HIS A 89 6.30 5.40 -4.95
N MET A 90 6.42 6.58 -4.33
CA MET A 90 6.73 7.82 -5.04
C MET A 90 8.23 8.15 -5.05
N PRO A 91 8.71 8.96 -6.03
CA PRO A 91 10.07 9.47 -6.01
C PRO A 91 10.37 10.29 -4.76
N LEU A 92 11.61 10.23 -4.25
CA LEU A 92 12.02 10.98 -3.06
C LEU A 92 11.81 12.50 -3.20
N SER A 93 11.89 13.04 -4.41
CA SER A 93 11.60 14.46 -4.68
C SER A 93 10.14 14.83 -4.38
N GLN A 94 9.19 13.92 -4.58
CA GLN A 94 7.79 14.13 -4.22
C GLN A 94 7.57 13.93 -2.71
N VAL A 95 8.25 12.97 -2.08
CA VAL A 95 8.22 12.80 -0.63
C VAL A 95 8.67 14.08 0.08
N ALA A 96 9.75 14.71 -0.40
CA ALA A 96 10.25 15.97 0.14
C ALA A 96 9.20 17.10 0.07
N GLN A 97 8.41 17.17 -1.00
CA GLN A 97 7.32 18.15 -1.13
C GLN A 97 6.22 17.92 -0.10
N ILE A 98 5.86 16.65 0.15
CA ILE A 98 4.87 16.29 1.18
C ILE A 98 5.38 16.68 2.58
N VAL A 99 6.65 16.40 2.86
CA VAL A 99 7.29 16.78 4.14
C VAL A 99 7.25 18.28 4.34
N GLN A 100 7.60 19.07 3.31
CA GLN A 100 7.54 20.53 3.38
C GLN A 100 6.12 21.03 3.66
N ALA A 101 5.12 20.55 2.91
CA ALA A 101 3.73 20.93 3.12
C ALA A 101 3.21 20.56 4.51
N ALA A 102 3.62 19.41 5.05
CA ALA A 102 3.29 19.01 6.42
C ALA A 102 3.95 19.91 7.47
N ALA A 103 5.22 20.28 7.27
CA ALA A 103 5.94 21.20 8.14
C ALA A 103 5.31 22.60 8.14
N ASP A 104 4.99 23.14 6.96
CA ASP A 104 4.33 24.45 6.82
C ASP A 104 2.99 24.48 7.55
N ARG A 105 2.20 23.39 7.44
CA ARG A 105 0.93 23.26 8.15
C ARG A 105 1.09 23.22 9.66
N LEU A 106 2.09 22.49 10.17
CA LEU A 106 2.37 22.44 11.61
C LEU A 106 2.87 23.78 12.15
N ALA A 107 3.72 24.48 11.39
CA ALA A 107 4.20 25.81 11.73
C ALA A 107 3.05 26.82 11.81
N ALA A 108 2.14 26.83 10.82
CA ALA A 108 0.99 27.72 10.82
C ALA A 108 0.07 27.54 12.05
N VAL A 109 -0.09 26.29 12.53
CA VAL A 109 -0.87 25.99 13.74
C VAL A 109 -0.16 26.51 15.01
N ALA A 110 1.17 26.41 15.07
CA ALA A 110 1.95 26.90 16.21
C ALA A 110 1.89 28.43 16.32
N GLU A 111 2.01 29.16 15.20
CA GLU A 111 1.91 30.62 15.18
C GLU A 111 0.50 31.11 15.58
N ALA A 112 -0.56 30.45 15.09
CA ALA A 112 -1.94 30.78 15.47
C ALA A 112 -2.24 30.57 16.96
N SER A 113 -1.59 29.57 17.58
CA SER A 113 -1.74 29.27 19.01
C SER A 113 -0.92 30.23 19.90
N GLY A 114 0.13 30.84 19.37
CA GLY A 114 0.96 31.83 20.06
C GLY A 114 0.34 33.24 20.14
N ASP A 115 -0.52 33.59 19.18
CA ASP A 115 -1.20 34.90 19.12
C ASP A 115 -2.41 34.97 20.08
N GLU A 116 -3.15 33.88 20.29
CA GLU A 116 -4.25 33.83 21.27
C GLU A 116 -3.76 34.04 22.71
N ALA A 117 -2.55 33.59 23.05
CA ALA A 117 -1.97 33.74 24.38
C ALA A 117 -1.44 35.17 24.68
N LYS A 118 -1.25 36.03 23.67
CA LYS A 118 -0.82 37.43 23.85
C LYS A 118 -1.97 38.43 23.84
N ALA A 119 -3.18 37.99 23.49
CA ALA A 119 -4.39 38.82 23.43
C ALA A 119 -5.30 38.71 24.66
N SER A 120 -4.92 37.90 25.68
CA SER A 120 -5.59 37.78 26.99
C SER A 120 -4.76 38.44 28.09
#